data_AF-A0A7V3QLF6-F1
#
_entry.id   AF-A0A7V3QLF6-F1
#
_cell.length_a   1.000
_cell.length_b   1.000
_cell.length_c   1.000
_cell.angle_alpha   90.00
_cell.angle_beta   90.00
_cell.angle_gamma   90.00
#
_symmetry.space_group_name_H-M   'P 1'
#
loop_
_entity.id
_entity.type
_entity.pdbx_description
1 polymer ?
#
loop_
_entity_poly.entity_id
_entity_poly.type
_entity_poly.pdbx_seq_one_letter_code
_entity_poly.pdbx_strand_id
1 'polypeptide(L)'
;MVFSGISQKVFLDRYALKDKQGNPIEKKPEEMWRRIAKAVSSVEKKENQKKREKEFFWAMKDFKYIPGGRILAGAGTGFAVTFYNCFVIPSPKDSRDGILETLKQMVEIMARGGGVGINLSSLRPRGARVKKVNGFSSGPINWAELFSVATKDIVQQGG
;
A
#
# COMPACT_ATOMS: atom_id res chain seq x y z
N MET A 1 11.74 -0.22 25.83
CA MET A 1 12.84 0.25 24.95
C MET A 1 12.50 1.66 24.51
N VAL A 2 13.46 2.60 24.46
CA VAL A 2 13.17 4.00 24.05
C VAL A 2 13.75 4.20 22.66
N PHE A 3 12.90 4.51 21.68
CA PHE A 3 13.36 4.93 20.36
C PHE A 3 14.13 6.24 20.48
N SER A 4 15.26 6.33 19.76
CA SER A 4 16.10 7.52 19.69
C SER A 4 16.59 7.75 18.26
N GLY A 5 16.94 9.00 17.95
CA GLY A 5 17.48 9.39 16.65
C GLY A 5 16.57 8.99 15.48
N ILE A 6 17.13 8.27 14.51
CA ILE A 6 16.43 7.88 13.27
C ILE A 6 15.22 6.99 13.56
N SER A 7 15.32 6.06 14.51
CA SER A 7 14.22 5.14 14.84
C SER A 7 12.99 5.88 15.35
N GLN A 8 13.19 6.89 16.19
CA GLN A 8 12.13 7.74 16.71
C GLN A 8 11.51 8.59 15.60
N LYS A 9 12.36 9.21 14.77
CA LYS A 9 11.89 10.02 13.64
C LYS A 9 11.03 9.19 12.69
N VAL A 10 11.52 8.02 12.24
CA VAL A 10 10.76 7.15 11.33
C VAL A 10 9.45 6.69 11.96
N PHE A 11 9.44 6.34 13.24
CA PHE A 11 8.21 5.94 13.92
C PHE A 11 7.17 7.07 13.93
N LEU A 12 7.56 8.27 14.38
CA LEU A 12 6.66 9.41 14.46
C LEU A 12 6.20 9.88 13.08
N ASP A 13 7.09 9.82 12.08
CA ASP A 13 6.81 10.30 10.74
C ASP A 13 5.94 9.33 9.94
N ARG A 14 6.05 8.01 10.12
CA ARG A 14 5.50 7.01 9.18
C ARG A 14 4.52 6.00 9.78
N TYR A 15 4.52 5.80 11.09
CA TYR A 15 3.78 4.69 11.72
C TYR A 15 2.87 5.11 12.88
N ALA A 16 3.27 6.13 13.63
CA ALA A 16 2.44 6.70 14.67
C ALA A 16 1.15 7.27 14.06
N LEU A 17 0.01 6.92 14.66
CA LEU A 17 -1.26 7.54 14.30
C LEU A 17 -1.20 9.05 14.58
N LYS A 18 -1.64 9.86 13.62
CA LYS A 18 -1.66 11.32 13.70
C LYS A 18 -3.09 11.86 13.79
N ASP A 19 -3.23 13.03 14.40
CA ASP A 19 -4.48 13.78 14.40
C ASP A 19 -4.73 14.49 13.05
N LYS A 20 -5.83 15.24 12.95
CA LYS A 20 -6.20 15.97 11.72
C LYS A 20 -5.22 17.08 11.37
N GLN A 21 -4.41 17.55 12.33
CA GLN A 21 -3.39 18.57 12.15
C GLN A 21 -2.02 17.94 11.81
N GLY A 22 -1.92 16.61 11.79
CA GLY A 22 -0.69 15.88 11.49
C GLY A 22 0.20 15.63 12.72
N ASN A 23 -0.26 15.93 13.93
CA ASN A 23 0.53 15.68 15.14
C ASN A 23 0.41 14.21 15.57
N PRO A 24 1.52 13.53 15.93
CA PRO A 24 1.47 12.18 16.45
C PRO A 24 0.66 12.08 17.75
N ILE A 25 -0.40 11.27 17.72
CA ILE A 25 -1.19 10.87 18.88
C ILE A 25 -0.45 9.76 19.63
N GLU A 26 0.17 8.84 18.88
CA GLU A 26 1.00 7.76 19.41
C GLU A 26 2.44 8.25 19.55
N LYS A 27 2.98 8.18 20.77
CA LYS A 27 4.35 8.58 21.11
C LYS A 27 5.25 7.38 21.31
N LYS A 28 4.68 6.20 21.57
CA LYS A 28 5.42 4.96 21.84
C LYS A 28 4.93 3.77 21.01
N PRO A 29 5.81 2.82 20.62
CA PRO A 29 5.43 1.63 19.88
C PRO A 29 4.34 0.80 20.56
N GLU A 30 4.30 0.79 21.89
CA GLU A 30 3.29 0.06 22.66
C GLU A 30 1.87 0.56 22.39
N GLU A 31 1.70 1.85 22.11
CA GLU A 31 0.39 2.43 21.76
C GLU A 31 -0.06 1.94 20.39
N MET A 32 0.85 1.99 19.41
CA MET A 32 0.64 1.42 18.07
C MET A 32 0.32 -0.08 18.13
N TRP A 33 1.07 -0.87 18.90
CA TRP A 33 0.82 -2.32 19.02
C TRP A 33 -0.54 -2.62 19.62
N ARG A 34 -1.02 -1.82 20.58
CA ARG A 34 -2.38 -1.96 21.13
C ARG A 34 -3.44 -1.65 20.08
N ARG A 35 -3.27 -0.56 19.32
CA ARG A 35 -4.16 -0.21 18.21
C ARG A 35 -4.25 -1.35 17.20
N ILE A 36 -3.10 -1.87 16.76
CA ILE A 36 -3.03 -2.96 15.78
C ILE A 36 -3.68 -4.22 16.35
N ALA A 37 -3.29 -4.65 17.56
CA ALA A 37 -3.81 -5.88 18.18
C ALA A 37 -5.34 -5.87 18.31
N LYS A 38 -5.90 -4.74 18.76
CA LYS A 38 -7.35 -4.55 18.83
C LYS A 38 -7.99 -4.65 17.46
N ALA A 39 -7.43 -3.97 16.46
CA ALA A 39 -7.96 -3.97 15.10
C ALA A 39 -7.91 -5.36 14.45
N VAL A 40 -6.79 -6.08 14.55
CA VAL A 40 -6.68 -7.41 13.94
C VAL A 40 -7.48 -8.46 14.70
N SER A 41 -7.71 -8.31 16.00
CA SER A 41 -8.59 -9.20 16.76
C SER A 41 -10.07 -9.03 16.44
N SER A 42 -10.50 -7.92 15.82
CA SER A 42 -11.92 -7.64 15.62
C SER A 42 -12.60 -8.57 14.60
N VAL A 43 -11.82 -9.24 13.75
CA VAL A 43 -12.32 -10.23 12.78
C VAL A 43 -12.64 -11.58 13.44
N GLU A 44 -12.16 -11.80 14.66
CA GLU A 44 -12.39 -13.03 15.43
C GLU A 44 -13.81 -13.05 16.01
N LYS A 45 -14.31 -14.25 16.34
CA LYS A 45 -15.56 -14.41 17.09
C LYS A 45 -15.50 -13.65 18.42
N LYS A 46 -16.59 -13.00 18.83
CA LYS A 46 -16.67 -12.13 20.03
C LYS A 46 -16.05 -12.76 21.29
N GLU A 47 -16.30 -14.04 21.53
CA GLU A 47 -15.76 -14.81 22.66
C GLU A 47 -14.22 -14.92 22.67
N ASN A 48 -13.59 -14.90 21.49
CA ASN A 48 -12.15 -15.04 21.31
C ASN A 48 -11.41 -13.70 21.16
N GLN A 49 -12.10 -12.60 20.84
CA GLN A 49 -11.47 -11.31 20.54
C GLN A 49 -10.51 -10.86 21.64
N LYS A 50 -10.96 -10.85 22.91
CA LYS A 50 -10.11 -10.43 24.04
C LYS A 50 -8.88 -11.32 24.24
N LYS A 51 -9.00 -12.62 23.97
CA LYS A 51 -7.88 -13.57 24.07
C LYS A 51 -6.88 -13.29 22.95
N ARG A 52 -7.36 -13.18 21.72
CA ARG A 52 -6.55 -12.91 20.52
C ARG A 52 -5.87 -11.54 20.56
N GLU A 53 -6.54 -10.50 21.04
CA GLU A 53 -5.95 -9.17 21.25
C GLU A 53 -4.72 -9.25 22.15
N LYS A 54 -4.79 -9.97 23.27
CA LYS A 54 -3.66 -10.16 24.19
C LYS A 54 -2.52 -10.93 23.54
N GLU A 55 -2.83 -11.99 22.81
CA GLU A 55 -1.85 -12.82 22.08
C GLU A 55 -1.13 -11.99 21.00
N PHE A 56 -1.87 -11.23 20.19
CA PHE A 56 -1.31 -10.37 19.15
C PHE A 56 -0.45 -9.23 19.72
N PHE A 57 -0.91 -8.56 20.78
CA PHE A 57 -0.09 -7.57 21.47
C PHE A 57 1.20 -8.19 22.00
N TRP A 58 1.12 -9.35 22.67
CA TRP A 58 2.30 -10.04 23.20
C TRP A 58 3.29 -10.45 22.11
N ALA A 59 2.78 -10.87 20.95
CA ALA A 59 3.60 -11.23 19.80
C ALA A 59 4.35 -10.03 19.21
N MET A 60 3.76 -8.84 19.20
CA MET A 60 4.44 -7.62 18.70
C MET A 60 5.32 -6.96 19.75
N LYS A 61 4.99 -7.14 21.04
CA LYS A 61 5.68 -6.50 22.16
C LYS A 61 7.17 -6.80 22.13
N ASP A 62 7.97 -5.75 22.34
CA ASP A 62 9.43 -5.81 22.35
C ASP A 62 10.01 -6.29 21.00
N PHE A 63 9.32 -5.98 19.89
CA PHE A 63 9.75 -6.27 18.51
C PHE A 63 9.91 -7.76 18.17
N LYS A 64 9.32 -8.67 18.95
CA LYS A 64 9.35 -10.12 18.68
C LYS A 64 8.75 -10.47 17.31
N TYR A 65 7.75 -9.71 16.89
CA TYR A 65 7.14 -9.78 15.56
C TYR A 65 6.84 -8.37 15.06
N ILE A 66 7.21 -8.11 13.81
CA ILE A 66 6.95 -6.84 13.14
C ILE A 66 6.12 -7.14 11.88
N PRO A 67 4.82 -6.79 11.86
CA PRO A 67 4.02 -6.94 10.66
C PRO A 67 4.47 -5.97 9.57
N GLY A 68 3.98 -6.19 8.34
CA GLY A 68 4.29 -5.31 7.22
C GLY A 68 3.95 -3.83 7.49
N GLY A 69 4.71 -2.91 6.91
CA GLY A 69 4.59 -1.47 7.18
C GLY A 69 3.17 -0.91 6.99
N ARG A 70 2.38 -1.44 6.03
CA ARG A 70 0.98 -1.02 5.85
C ARG A 70 0.05 -1.45 6.97
N ILE A 71 0.33 -2.57 7.64
CA ILE A 71 -0.39 -2.97 8.84
C ILE A 71 -0.04 -2.01 9.99
N LEU A 72 1.24 -1.66 10.16
CA LEU A 72 1.71 -0.73 11.19
C LEU A 72 1.03 0.65 11.05
N ALA A 73 1.06 1.22 9.86
CA ALA A 73 0.50 2.53 9.58
C ALA A 73 -1.04 2.53 9.50
N GLY A 74 -1.67 1.44 9.06
CA GLY A 74 -3.08 1.44 8.70
C GLY A 74 -4.05 0.80 9.70
N ALA A 75 -3.64 -0.25 10.41
CA ALA A 75 -4.59 -1.04 11.20
C ALA A 75 -5.19 -0.24 12.36
N GLY A 76 -6.52 -0.21 12.47
CA GLY A 76 -7.21 0.48 13.57
C GLY A 76 -7.18 2.01 13.50
N THR A 77 -6.75 2.60 12.40
CA THR A 77 -6.72 4.07 12.22
C THR A 77 -8.06 4.66 11.76
N GLY A 78 -8.94 3.83 11.19
CA GLY A 78 -10.20 4.26 10.59
C GLY A 78 -10.08 4.80 9.17
N PHE A 79 -8.86 4.94 8.63
CA PHE A 79 -8.66 5.32 7.22
C PHE A 79 -8.89 4.13 6.28
N ALA A 80 -9.40 4.42 5.08
CA ALA A 80 -9.65 3.43 4.04
C ALA A 80 -8.36 3.08 3.28
N VAL A 81 -7.42 2.42 3.96
CA VAL A 81 -6.13 1.96 3.41
C VAL A 81 -6.07 0.44 3.34
N THR A 82 -5.21 -0.09 2.46
CA THR A 82 -4.97 -1.54 2.39
C THR A 82 -3.92 -1.97 3.43
N PHE A 83 -4.07 -3.18 3.97
CA PHE A 83 -3.06 -3.83 4.81
C PHE A 83 -2.08 -4.69 4.00
N TYR A 84 -2.36 -4.91 2.72
CA TYR A 84 -1.47 -5.63 1.81
C TYR A 84 -0.43 -4.68 1.22
N ASN A 85 0.85 -5.07 1.29
CA ASN A 85 1.93 -4.28 0.70
C ASN A 85 2.05 -4.49 -0.81
N CYS A 86 1.83 -5.71 -1.30
CA CYS A 86 2.21 -6.13 -2.64
C CYS A 86 0.98 -6.63 -3.42
N PHE A 87 0.80 -6.08 -4.62
CA PHE A 87 -0.23 -6.48 -5.57
C PHE A 87 0.41 -6.83 -6.89
N VAL A 88 -0.15 -7.82 -7.57
CA VAL A 88 0.09 -8.08 -8.98
C VAL A 88 -1.27 -8.04 -9.66
N ILE A 89 -1.41 -7.16 -10.64
CA ILE A 89 -2.65 -7.05 -11.42
C ILE A 89 -2.47 -7.69 -12.79
N PRO A 90 -3.57 -8.12 -13.45
CA PRO A 90 -3.49 -8.71 -14.78
C PRO A 90 -2.76 -7.82 -15.78
N SER A 91 -2.04 -8.43 -16.71
CA SER A 91 -1.42 -7.71 -17.82
C SER A 91 -2.47 -6.90 -18.58
N PRO A 92 -2.14 -5.68 -19.04
CA PRO A 92 -3.09 -4.86 -19.79
C PRO A 92 -3.50 -5.58 -21.07
N LYS A 93 -4.77 -5.44 -21.47
CA LYS A 93 -5.18 -5.85 -22.82
C LYS A 93 -4.45 -4.96 -23.83
N ASP A 94 -4.08 -5.51 -24.98
CA ASP A 94 -3.34 -4.81 -26.05
C ASP A 94 -4.21 -3.79 -26.82
N SER A 95 -4.74 -2.82 -26.07
CA SER A 95 -5.61 -1.74 -26.52
C SER A 95 -5.44 -0.53 -25.61
N ARG A 96 -5.78 0.67 -26.10
CA ARG A 96 -5.73 1.90 -25.30
C ARG A 96 -6.58 1.78 -24.05
N ASP A 97 -7.82 1.30 -24.20
CA ASP A 97 -8.74 1.14 -23.06
C ASP A 97 -8.24 0.12 -22.05
N GLY A 98 -7.62 -0.96 -22.52
CA GLY A 98 -7.00 -1.97 -21.65
C GLY A 98 -5.87 -1.40 -20.81
N ILE A 99 -5.01 -0.58 -21.40
CA ILE A 99 -3.89 0.06 -20.72
C ILE A 99 -4.39 1.11 -19.72
N LEU A 100 -5.38 1.92 -20.09
CA LEU A 100 -5.96 2.94 -19.21
C LEU A 100 -6.73 2.33 -18.03
N GLU A 101 -7.41 1.20 -18.23
CA GLU A 101 -8.05 0.48 -17.12
C GLU A 101 -7.01 -0.08 -16.14
N THR A 102 -5.91 -0.66 -16.64
CA THR A 102 -4.79 -1.08 -15.78
C THR A 102 -4.19 0.11 -15.02
N LEU A 103 -4.04 1.28 -15.66
CA LEU A 103 -3.55 2.49 -15.02
C LEU A 103 -4.47 2.95 -13.89
N LYS A 104 -5.78 2.97 -14.13
CA LYS A 104 -6.78 3.28 -13.11
C LYS A 104 -6.66 2.35 -11.90
N GLN A 105 -6.59 1.04 -12.14
CA GLN A 105 -6.43 0.06 -11.05
C GLN A 105 -5.14 0.27 -10.26
N MET A 106 -4.02 0.51 -10.95
CA MET A 106 -2.73 0.80 -10.32
C MET A 106 -2.83 2.02 -9.40
N VAL A 107 -3.40 3.13 -9.91
CA VAL A 107 -3.56 4.38 -9.16
C VAL A 107 -4.44 4.17 -7.93
N GLU A 108 -5.58 3.47 -8.06
CA GLU A 108 -6.48 3.20 -6.94
C GLU A 108 -5.83 2.37 -5.83
N ILE A 109 -5.04 1.35 -6.20
CA ILE A 109 -4.32 0.51 -5.23
C ILE A 109 -3.24 1.34 -4.52
N MET A 110 -2.46 2.10 -5.29
CA MET A 110 -1.38 2.93 -4.74
C MET A 110 -1.90 4.07 -3.86
N ALA A 111 -3.04 4.68 -4.19
CA ALA A 111 -3.68 5.70 -3.35
C ALA A 111 -4.06 5.16 -1.97
N ARG A 112 -4.29 3.85 -1.85
CA ARG A 112 -4.57 3.15 -0.58
C ARG A 112 -3.30 2.59 0.09
N GLY A 113 -2.13 2.81 -0.51
CA GLY A 113 -0.82 2.40 -0.01
C GLY A 113 -0.23 1.13 -0.63
N GLY A 114 -0.94 0.42 -1.51
CA GLY A 114 -0.41 -0.80 -2.12
C GLY A 114 0.69 -0.51 -3.14
N GLY A 115 1.72 -1.36 -3.19
CA GLY A 115 2.66 -1.43 -4.32
C GLY A 115 2.13 -2.38 -5.40
N VAL A 116 2.30 -2.04 -6.68
CA VAL A 116 1.70 -2.78 -7.80
C VAL A 116 2.77 -3.22 -8.80
N GLY A 117 2.79 -4.52 -9.10
CA GLY A 117 3.54 -5.10 -10.23
C GLY A 117 2.62 -5.33 -11.43
N ILE A 118 3.12 -4.98 -12.62
CA ILE A 118 2.40 -5.11 -13.89
C ILE A 118 3.33 -5.76 -14.92
N ASN A 119 2.84 -6.80 -15.60
CA ASN A 119 3.53 -7.40 -16.73
C ASN A 119 3.06 -6.75 -18.05
N LEU A 120 3.96 -6.08 -18.76
CA LEU A 120 3.65 -5.35 -20.01
C LEU A 120 3.88 -6.17 -21.29
N SER A 121 4.29 -7.43 -21.18
CA SER A 121 4.57 -8.30 -22.33
C SER A 121 3.34 -8.62 -23.18
N SER A 122 2.13 -8.32 -22.69
CA SER A 122 0.91 -8.42 -23.49
C SER A 122 0.78 -7.34 -24.56
N LEU A 123 1.55 -6.24 -24.46
CA LEU A 123 1.48 -5.12 -25.39
C LEU A 123 2.35 -5.40 -26.62
N ARG A 124 1.80 -5.10 -27.81
CA ARG A 124 2.54 -5.28 -29.07
C ARG A 124 3.80 -4.41 -29.12
N PRO A 125 4.89 -4.88 -29.75
CA PRO A 125 6.15 -4.16 -29.81
C PRO A 125 6.03 -2.83 -30.58
N ARG A 126 7.03 -1.96 -30.40
CA ARG A 126 7.15 -0.73 -31.17
C ARG A 126 7.20 -1.04 -32.67
N GLY A 127 6.53 -0.24 -33.48
CA GLY A 127 6.47 -0.44 -34.94
C GLY A 127 5.43 -1.48 -35.39
N ALA A 128 4.76 -2.18 -34.47
CA ALA A 128 3.65 -3.06 -34.85
C ALA A 128 2.49 -2.26 -35.45
N ARG A 129 1.88 -2.77 -36.53
CA ARG A 129 0.79 -2.08 -37.24
C ARG A 129 -0.46 -1.97 -36.38
N VAL A 130 -1.06 -0.78 -36.32
CA VAL A 130 -2.33 -0.53 -35.62
C VAL A 130 -3.45 -0.34 -36.66
N LYS A 131 -4.14 -1.44 -36.97
CA LYS A 131 -5.12 -1.52 -38.07
C LYS A 131 -6.17 -0.41 -38.06
N LYS A 132 -6.74 -0.09 -36.89
CA LYS A 132 -7.86 0.86 -36.76
C LYS A 132 -7.51 2.32 -37.04
N VAL A 133 -6.25 2.73 -36.86
CA VAL A 133 -5.82 4.15 -36.99
C VAL A 133 -4.75 4.34 -38.05
N ASN A 134 -4.53 3.32 -38.88
CA ASN A 134 -3.54 3.32 -39.96
C ASN A 134 -2.10 3.71 -39.52
N GLY A 135 -1.76 3.47 -38.25
CA GLY A 135 -0.51 3.90 -37.62
C GLY A 135 0.34 2.74 -37.10
N PHE A 136 1.31 3.08 -36.25
CA PHE A 136 2.24 2.14 -35.64
C PHE A 136 2.24 2.26 -34.12
N SER A 137 2.45 1.14 -33.43
CA SER A 137 2.53 1.07 -31.97
C SER A 137 3.76 1.78 -31.44
N SER A 138 3.61 2.48 -30.32
CA SER A 138 4.72 3.05 -29.53
C SER A 138 5.50 1.99 -28.74
N GLY A 139 4.93 0.80 -28.57
CA GLY A 139 5.51 -0.30 -27.80
C GLY A 139 5.32 -0.18 -26.29
N PRO A 140 5.65 -1.24 -25.53
CA PRO A 140 5.40 -1.32 -24.08
C PRO A 140 6.16 -0.27 -23.26
N ILE A 141 7.37 0.11 -23.66
CA ILE A 141 8.22 1.04 -22.86
C ILE A 141 7.62 2.45 -22.79
N ASN A 142 7.01 2.96 -23.87
CA ASN A 142 6.34 4.26 -23.83
C ASN A 142 5.11 4.24 -22.89
N TRP A 143 4.42 3.10 -22.80
CA TRP A 143 3.33 2.96 -21.82
C TRP A 143 3.86 2.76 -20.40
N ALA A 144 5.01 2.11 -20.23
CA ALA A 144 5.71 2.01 -18.95
C ALA A 144 6.04 3.40 -18.37
N GLU A 145 6.42 4.35 -19.22
CA GLU A 145 6.67 5.74 -18.83
C GLU A 145 5.40 6.40 -18.26
N LEU A 146 4.23 6.17 -18.87
CA LEU A 146 2.95 6.66 -18.34
C LEU A 146 2.66 6.12 -16.92
N PHE A 147 2.87 4.82 -16.70
CA PHE A 147 2.73 4.22 -15.36
C PHE A 147 3.76 4.80 -14.36
N SER A 148 4.98 5.08 -14.82
CA SER A 148 6.05 5.65 -14.00
C SER A 148 5.72 7.07 -13.55
N VAL A 149 5.26 7.94 -14.46
CA VAL A 149 4.83 9.31 -14.14
C VAL A 149 3.69 9.30 -13.13
N ALA A 150 2.70 8.43 -13.31
CA ALA A 150 1.60 8.30 -12.35
C ALA A 150 2.09 7.91 -10.94
N THR A 151 3.08 7.02 -10.85
CA THR A 151 3.65 6.58 -9.57
C THR A 151 4.49 7.68 -8.90
N LYS A 152 5.28 8.41 -9.69
CA LYS A 152 6.24 9.39 -9.16
C LYS A 152 5.59 10.71 -8.77
N ASP A 153 4.75 11.24 -9.65
CA ASP A 153 4.33 12.65 -9.59
C ASP A 153 2.86 12.83 -9.17
N ILE A 154 2.05 11.77 -9.27
CA ILE A 154 0.60 11.84 -9.03
C ILE A 154 0.21 11.15 -7.73
N VAL A 155 0.68 9.91 -7.52
CA VAL A 155 0.27 9.13 -6.33
C VAL A 155 1.23 9.36 -5.16
N GLN A 156 0.82 10.21 -4.23
CA GLN A 156 1.47 10.29 -2.92
C GLN A 156 0.89 9.24 -1.98
N GLN A 157 1.66 8.21 -1.69
CA GLN A 157 1.24 7.18 -0.75
C GLN A 157 1.25 7.75 0.68
N GLY A 158 0.06 7.88 1.27
CA GLY A 158 -0.10 8.26 2.68
C GLY A 158 0.57 7.28 3.63
N GLY A 159 1.04 7.82 4.76
CA GLY A 159 1.81 7.14 5.80
C GLY A 159 2.60 8.15 6.62
#